data_AF-A0A497TX06-F1
#
_entry.id   AF-A0A497TX06-F1
#
_cell.length_a   1.000
_cell.length_b   1.000
_cell.length_c   1.000
_cell.angle_alpha   90.00
_cell.angle_beta   90.00
_cell.angle_gamma   90.00
#
_symmetry.space_group_name_H-M   'P 1'
#
loop_
_entity.id
_entity.type
_entity.pdbx_description
1 polymer ?
#
loop_
_entity_poly.entity_id
_entity_poly.type
_entity_poly.pdbx_seq_one_letter_code
_entity_poly.pdbx_strand_id
1 'polypeptide(L)'
;MQNKPKIKGLGNLKTAGFNLQKNAEKIQEQEKEYSTDNTVIFSFRVNQDLIHYIKRFRIFKIEENPSNHLYSESDAVREGIQLLRNTFADIPQRPEDIEKPTKRGRGLKRDPNTIMSNTSFTLSENDVNWIYNFIFHQQKGGGRYTKEEFLALLVEHLEMKFKINRK
;
A
#
# COMPACT_ATOMS: atom_id res chain seq x y z
N MET A 1 44.29 48.64 -39.41
CA MET A 1 43.17 47.67 -39.51
C MET A 1 43.75 46.31 -39.14
N GLN A 2 43.26 45.48 -38.20
CA GLN A 2 41.92 45.26 -37.67
C GLN A 2 42.05 44.75 -36.20
N ASN A 3 41.39 45.40 -35.25
CA ASN A 3 41.20 44.84 -33.90
C ASN A 3 39.97 43.92 -33.95
N LYS A 4 40.17 42.60 -33.86
CA LYS A 4 39.06 41.64 -33.72
C LYS A 4 38.46 41.76 -32.31
N PRO A 5 37.14 41.94 -32.15
CA PRO A 5 36.52 41.99 -30.83
C PRO A 5 36.57 40.59 -30.19
N LYS A 6 37.13 40.51 -28.97
CA LYS A 6 37.10 39.30 -28.14
C LYS A 6 35.68 39.11 -27.63
N ILE A 7 35.00 38.06 -28.09
CA ILE A 7 33.68 37.64 -27.61
C ILE A 7 33.83 37.10 -26.17
N LYS A 8 33.65 37.98 -25.18
CA LYS A 8 33.46 37.59 -23.78
C LYS A 8 31.98 37.22 -23.60
N GLY A 9 31.67 35.94 -23.40
CA GLY A 9 30.29 35.50 -23.14
C GLY A 9 30.05 33.99 -23.21
N LEU A 10 30.89 33.24 -23.91
CA LEU A 10 30.72 31.78 -24.10
C LEU A 10 30.98 30.95 -22.82
N GLY A 11 31.73 31.48 -21.85
CA GLY A 11 32.01 30.78 -20.59
C GLY A 11 30.76 30.62 -19.71
N ASN A 12 29.91 31.64 -19.67
CA ASN A 12 28.73 31.66 -18.79
C ASN A 12 27.58 30.78 -19.29
N LEU A 13 27.54 30.49 -20.60
CA LEU A 13 26.54 29.59 -21.20
C LEU A 13 26.81 28.12 -20.87
N LYS A 14 28.08 27.71 -20.76
CA LYS A 14 28.45 26.34 -20.38
C LYS A 14 28.06 26.03 -18.95
N THR A 15 28.24 26.99 -18.04
CA THR A 15 27.84 26.85 -16.63
C THR A 15 26.32 26.83 -16.45
N ALA A 16 25.58 27.61 -17.25
CA ALA A 16 24.12 27.59 -17.25
C ALA A 16 23.55 26.25 -17.74
N GLY A 17 24.13 25.68 -18.81
CA GLY A 17 23.74 24.35 -19.31
C GLY A 17 23.98 23.23 -18.29
N PHE A 18 25.12 23.26 -17.60
CA PHE A 18 25.45 22.27 -16.57
C PHE A 18 24.53 22.34 -15.33
N ASN A 19 24.15 23.55 -14.93
CA ASN A 19 23.20 23.75 -13.81
C ASN A 19 21.76 23.37 -14.17
N LEU A 20 21.34 23.58 -15.42
CA LEU A 20 20.04 23.11 -15.93
C LEU A 20 19.97 21.58 -15.95
N GLN A 21 21.06 20.91 -16.32
CA GLN A 21 21.14 19.46 -16.37
C GLN A 21 21.10 18.82 -14.97
N LYS A 22 21.86 19.37 -14.00
CA LYS A 22 21.78 18.94 -12.59
C LYS A 22 20.41 19.16 -11.95
N ASN A 23 19.71 20.22 -12.35
CA ASN A 23 18.35 20.46 -11.88
C ASN A 23 17.35 19.51 -12.56
N ALA A 24 17.52 19.18 -13.85
CA ALA A 24 16.69 18.20 -14.53
C ALA A 24 16.84 16.78 -13.95
N GLU A 25 18.06 16.38 -13.57
CA GLU A 25 18.31 15.09 -12.90
C GLU A 25 17.69 15.07 -11.49
N LYS A 26 17.78 16.16 -10.71
CA LYS A 26 17.09 16.29 -9.42
C LYS A 26 15.56 16.30 -9.53
N ILE A 27 15.03 16.89 -10.60
CA ILE A 27 13.58 16.90 -10.88
C ILE A 27 13.13 15.49 -11.26
N GLN A 28 13.90 14.74 -12.06
CA GLN A 28 13.60 13.34 -12.38
C GLN A 28 13.73 12.40 -11.17
N GLU A 29 14.61 12.70 -10.21
CA GLU A 29 14.68 11.98 -8.92
C GLU A 29 13.47 12.29 -8.02
N GLN A 30 12.94 13.53 -8.04
CA GLN A 30 11.73 13.90 -7.31
C GLN A 30 10.42 13.44 -7.99
N GLU A 31 10.40 13.34 -9.32
CA GLU A 31 9.24 12.84 -10.08
C GLU A 31 9.02 11.33 -9.92
N LYS A 32 9.99 10.57 -9.38
CA LYS A 32 9.80 9.16 -9.03
C LYS A 32 8.88 8.93 -7.81
N GLU A 33 8.48 9.95 -7.06
CA GLU A 33 7.79 9.76 -5.78
C GLU A 33 6.41 10.45 -5.63
N TYR A 34 5.88 11.08 -6.67
CA TYR A 34 4.46 11.45 -6.69
C TYR A 34 3.68 10.38 -7.46
N SER A 35 3.41 9.27 -6.77
CA SER A 35 2.35 8.36 -7.19
C SER A 35 1.06 9.17 -7.33
N THR A 36 0.48 9.23 -8.53
CA THR A 36 -0.81 9.87 -8.80
C THR A 36 -1.99 9.13 -8.16
N ASP A 37 -1.73 7.99 -7.50
CA ASP A 37 -2.76 7.28 -6.74
C ASP A 37 -3.08 8.06 -5.48
N ASN A 38 -4.29 8.64 -5.47
CA ASN A 38 -4.88 9.19 -4.24
C ASN A 38 -4.80 8.14 -3.12
N THR A 39 -4.31 8.58 -1.97
CA THR A 39 -4.32 7.76 -0.76
C THR A 39 -5.61 7.97 0.01
N VAL A 40 -6.24 6.90 0.46
CA VAL A 40 -7.49 6.91 1.21
C VAL A 40 -7.34 6.16 2.53
N ILE A 41 -8.08 6.61 3.55
CA ILE A 41 -8.16 5.91 4.84
C ILE A 41 -9.16 4.76 4.70
N PHE A 42 -8.69 3.54 4.84
CA PHE A 42 -9.51 2.33 4.73
C PHE A 42 -9.74 1.70 6.10
N SER A 43 -10.96 1.84 6.62
CA SER A 43 -11.33 1.37 7.96
C SER A 43 -11.73 -0.11 7.99
N PHE A 44 -11.36 -0.76 9.10
CA PHE A 44 -11.62 -2.15 9.45
C PHE A 44 -12.20 -2.25 10.86
N ARG A 45 -13.03 -3.28 11.08
CA ARG A 45 -13.44 -3.73 12.42
C ARG A 45 -13.11 -5.20 12.54
N VAL A 46 -12.11 -5.53 13.34
CA VAL A 46 -11.45 -6.86 13.33
C VAL A 46 -11.11 -7.34 14.74
N ASN A 47 -10.83 -8.63 14.90
CA ASN A 47 -10.22 -9.16 16.11
C ASN A 47 -8.91 -8.42 16.41
N GLN A 48 -8.74 -7.99 17.67
CA GLN A 48 -7.56 -7.34 18.19
C GLN A 48 -6.26 -8.14 17.92
N ASP A 49 -6.32 -9.47 17.88
CA ASP A 49 -5.15 -10.33 17.60
C ASP A 49 -4.53 -10.05 16.22
N LEU A 50 -5.36 -9.75 15.22
CA LEU A 50 -4.91 -9.40 13.88
C LEU A 50 -4.14 -8.07 13.90
N ILE A 51 -4.60 -7.11 14.71
CA ILE A 51 -3.91 -5.82 14.89
C ILE A 51 -2.57 -6.03 15.59
N HIS A 52 -2.55 -6.85 16.65
CA HIS A 52 -1.31 -7.19 17.35
C HIS A 52 -0.30 -7.88 16.43
N TYR A 53 -0.77 -8.74 15.52
CA TYR A 53 0.11 -9.31 14.51
C TYR A 53 0.71 -8.25 13.60
N ILE A 54 -0.10 -7.35 13.01
CA ILE A 54 0.40 -6.29 12.12
C ILE A 54 1.44 -5.41 12.84
N LYS A 55 1.21 -5.09 14.12
CA LYS A 55 2.17 -4.35 14.95
C LYS A 55 3.49 -5.11 15.13
N ARG A 56 3.43 -6.41 15.42
CA ARG A 56 4.61 -7.27 15.53
C ARG A 56 5.36 -7.37 14.21
N PHE A 57 4.64 -7.55 13.09
CA PHE A 57 5.23 -7.60 11.77
C PHE A 57 5.95 -6.30 11.43
N ARG A 58 5.36 -5.15 11.74
CA ARG A 58 6.02 -3.84 11.61
C ARG A 58 7.34 -3.80 12.38
N ILE A 59 7.34 -4.20 13.66
CA ILE A 59 8.56 -4.22 14.49
C ILE A 59 9.61 -5.15 13.86
N PHE A 60 9.22 -6.36 13.47
CA PHE A 60 10.10 -7.31 12.79
C PHE A 60 10.75 -6.70 11.53
N LYS A 61 9.99 -5.99 10.69
CA LYS A 61 10.53 -5.34 9.49
C LYS A 61 11.52 -4.21 9.80
N ILE A 62 11.32 -3.50 10.90
CA ILE A 62 12.26 -2.46 11.37
C ILE A 62 13.53 -3.12 11.94
N GLU A 63 13.42 -4.21 12.67
CA GLU A 63 14.57 -4.94 13.26
C GLU A 63 15.42 -5.64 12.18
N GLU A 64 14.78 -6.23 11.16
CA GLU A 64 15.45 -6.87 10.03
C GLU A 64 16.26 -5.86 9.20
N ASN A 65 15.76 -4.63 9.09
CA ASN A 65 16.43 -3.54 8.38
C ASN A 65 16.27 -2.22 9.14
N PRO A 66 17.23 -1.86 10.01
CA PRO A 66 17.16 -0.63 10.81
C PRO A 66 17.05 0.66 9.98
N SER A 67 17.49 0.65 8.72
CA SER A 67 17.30 1.78 7.81
C SER A 67 15.83 2.02 7.47
N ASN A 68 14.96 1.02 7.64
CA ASN A 68 13.53 1.04 7.39
C ASN A 68 12.70 1.48 8.62
N HIS A 69 13.24 2.36 9.46
CA HIS A 69 12.58 2.86 10.68
C HIS A 69 11.22 3.56 10.43
N LEU A 70 10.97 4.03 9.20
CA LEU A 70 9.71 4.64 8.79
C LEU A 70 8.62 3.61 8.44
N TYR A 71 8.93 2.32 8.43
CA TYR A 71 7.96 1.26 8.14
C TYR A 71 6.79 1.31 9.12
N SER A 72 5.60 1.49 8.58
CA SER A 72 4.36 1.69 9.29
C SER A 72 3.45 0.46 9.23
N GLU A 73 2.39 0.47 10.04
CA GLU A 73 1.35 -0.56 9.96
C GLU A 73 0.62 -0.54 8.60
N SER A 74 0.56 0.62 7.94
CA SER A 74 0.00 0.70 6.59
C SER A 74 0.91 0.07 5.54
N ASP A 75 2.23 0.16 5.71
CA ASP A 75 3.20 -0.53 4.84
C ASP A 75 3.09 -2.05 5.00
N ALA A 76 2.92 -2.54 6.24
CA ALA A 76 2.62 -3.94 6.53
C ALA A 76 1.39 -4.45 5.78
N VAL A 77 0.30 -3.68 5.79
CA VAL A 77 -0.93 -4.06 5.07
C VAL A 77 -0.73 -4.01 3.55
N ARG A 78 -0.04 -2.99 3.02
CA ARG A 78 0.29 -2.91 1.59
C ARG A 78 1.17 -4.07 1.13
N GLU A 79 2.14 -4.48 1.94
CA GLU A 79 2.96 -5.66 1.66
C GLU A 79 2.11 -6.94 1.65
N GLY A 80 1.20 -7.12 2.61
CA GLY A 80 0.26 -8.24 2.61
C GLY A 80 -0.68 -8.25 1.40
N ILE A 81 -1.19 -7.08 0.98
CA ILE A 81 -1.99 -6.94 -0.25
C ILE A 81 -1.17 -7.38 -1.46
N GLN A 82 0.10 -6.98 -1.56
CA GLN A 82 0.96 -7.40 -2.66
C GLN A 82 1.18 -8.91 -2.69
N LEU A 83 1.31 -9.57 -1.54
CA LEU A 83 1.38 -11.03 -1.47
C LEU A 83 0.11 -11.69 -1.99
N LEU A 84 -1.05 -11.17 -1.59
CA LEU A 84 -2.32 -11.67 -2.08
C LEU A 84 -2.49 -11.42 -3.58
N ARG A 85 -2.08 -10.25 -4.10
CA ARG A 85 -2.06 -9.98 -5.55
C ARG A 85 -1.20 -10.99 -6.31
N ASN A 86 -0.02 -11.30 -5.79
CA ASN A 86 0.86 -12.31 -6.40
C ASN A 86 0.24 -13.72 -6.36
N THR A 87 -0.57 -14.01 -5.34
CA THR A 87 -1.27 -15.30 -5.19
C THR A 87 -2.55 -15.37 -6.04
N PHE A 88 -3.22 -14.24 -6.22
CA PHE A 88 -4.50 -14.09 -6.90
C PHE A 88 -4.39 -13.02 -8.01
N ALA A 89 -3.54 -13.28 -9.00
CA ALA A 89 -3.14 -12.29 -10.01
C ALA A 89 -4.29 -11.78 -10.90
N ASP A 90 -5.33 -12.60 -11.11
CA ASP A 90 -6.36 -12.35 -12.13
C ASP A 90 -7.76 -12.17 -11.54
N ILE A 91 -7.91 -11.34 -10.51
CA ILE A 91 -9.22 -11.03 -9.95
C ILE A 91 -9.95 -10.07 -10.91
N PRO A 92 -11.09 -10.47 -11.50
CA PRO A 92 -11.81 -9.61 -12.43
C PRO A 92 -12.36 -8.35 -11.75
N GLN A 93 -12.62 -7.33 -12.55
CA GLN A 93 -13.28 -6.13 -12.07
C GLN A 93 -14.73 -6.43 -11.67
N ARG A 94 -15.16 -5.92 -10.51
CA ARG A 94 -16.56 -6.00 -10.10
C ARG A 94 -17.43 -5.07 -10.96
N PRO A 95 -18.74 -5.36 -11.13
CA PRO A 95 -19.68 -4.45 -11.77
C PRO A 95 -19.63 -3.04 -11.17
N GLU A 96 -19.70 -2.01 -12.01
CA GLU A 96 -19.55 -0.60 -11.60
C GLU A 96 -20.66 -0.12 -10.66
N ASP A 97 -21.84 -0.72 -10.72
CA ASP A 97 -22.97 -0.47 -9.84
C ASP A 97 -22.74 -0.96 -8.40
N ILE A 98 -21.76 -1.83 -8.17
CA ILE A 98 -21.42 -2.39 -6.86
C ILE A 98 -20.17 -1.69 -6.31
N GLU A 99 -20.37 -0.49 -5.75
CA GLU A 99 -19.27 0.30 -5.18
C GLU A 99 -18.58 -0.45 -4.01
N LYS A 100 -19.38 -1.00 -3.08
CA LYS A 100 -18.92 -1.67 -1.86
C LYS A 100 -19.61 -3.04 -1.70
N PRO A 101 -18.95 -4.16 -2.05
CA PRO A 101 -19.57 -5.49 -2.08
C PRO A 101 -19.80 -6.08 -0.68
N THR A 102 -19.31 -5.45 0.38
CA THR A 102 -19.54 -5.94 1.74
C THR A 102 -21.01 -5.79 2.13
N LYS A 103 -21.79 -6.88 2.08
CA LYS A 103 -23.18 -6.88 2.56
C LYS A 103 -23.25 -6.46 4.04
N ARG A 104 -24.10 -5.48 4.36
CA ARG A 104 -24.51 -5.12 5.74
C ARG A 104 -25.43 -6.22 6.32
N GLY A 105 -24.89 -7.41 6.54
CA GLY A 105 -25.63 -8.51 7.18
C GLY A 105 -25.36 -8.59 8.69
N ARG A 106 -26.27 -9.20 9.45
CA ARG A 106 -26.00 -9.66 10.83
C ARG A 106 -24.77 -10.55 10.79
N GLY A 107 -23.70 -10.19 11.52
CA GLY A 107 -22.43 -10.92 11.51
C GLY A 107 -22.63 -12.43 11.70
N LEU A 108 -21.67 -13.25 11.26
CA LEU A 108 -21.57 -14.60 11.80
C LEU A 108 -21.70 -14.51 13.33
N LYS A 109 -22.35 -15.49 13.97
CA LYS A 109 -22.34 -15.59 15.44
C LYS A 109 -20.88 -15.66 15.87
N ARG A 110 -20.35 -14.53 16.34
CA ARG A 110 -18.97 -14.42 16.82
C ARG A 110 -18.90 -15.04 18.21
N ASP A 111 -17.73 -15.56 18.54
CA ASP A 111 -17.44 -15.94 19.91
C ASP A 111 -17.59 -14.68 20.79
N PRO A 112 -18.44 -14.71 21.84
CA PRO A 112 -18.60 -13.58 22.75
C PRO A 112 -17.29 -13.12 23.42
N ASN A 113 -16.26 -13.97 23.48
CA ASN A 113 -14.97 -13.64 24.08
C ASN A 113 -14.01 -12.90 23.12
N THR A 114 -14.33 -12.80 21.84
CA THR A 114 -13.46 -12.10 20.88
C THR A 114 -13.54 -10.59 21.04
N ILE A 115 -12.41 -9.96 21.38
CA ILE A 115 -12.31 -8.50 21.49
C ILE A 115 -12.18 -7.89 20.09
N MET A 116 -13.20 -7.14 19.70
CA MET A 116 -13.25 -6.44 18.41
C MET A 116 -12.72 -5.02 18.55
N SER A 117 -11.82 -4.62 17.65
CA SER A 117 -11.26 -3.28 17.60
C SER A 117 -11.50 -2.64 16.23
N ASN A 118 -11.75 -1.32 16.23
CA ASN A 118 -11.76 -0.53 15.01
C ASN A 118 -10.34 -0.05 14.71
N THR A 119 -9.91 -0.16 13.47
CA THR A 119 -8.62 0.34 12.99
C THR A 119 -8.77 0.86 11.57
N SER A 120 -7.75 1.54 11.06
CA SER A 120 -7.72 2.03 9.69
C SER A 120 -6.29 2.12 9.18
N PHE A 121 -6.11 1.85 7.89
CA PHE A 121 -4.81 1.92 7.23
C PHE A 121 -4.89 2.85 6.02
N THR A 122 -3.79 3.50 5.69
CA THR A 122 -3.67 4.38 4.52
C THR A 122 -3.27 3.54 3.31
N LEU A 123 -4.16 3.44 2.34
CA LEU A 123 -4.03 2.61 1.13
C LEU A 123 -4.22 3.46 -0.13
N SER A 124 -3.68 3.01 -1.27
CA SER A 124 -4.02 3.61 -2.56
C SER A 124 -5.47 3.31 -2.95
N GLU A 125 -6.08 4.16 -3.77
CA GLU A 125 -7.38 3.84 -4.38
C GLU A 125 -7.34 2.53 -5.17
N ASN A 126 -6.22 2.23 -5.84
CA ASN A 126 -6.00 0.98 -6.55
C ASN A 126 -6.04 -0.23 -5.59
N ASP A 127 -5.39 -0.14 -4.43
CA ASP A 127 -5.46 -1.18 -3.39
C ASP A 127 -6.88 -1.37 -2.89
N VAL A 128 -7.59 -0.27 -2.59
CA VAL A 128 -8.98 -0.36 -2.14
C VAL A 128 -9.88 -0.98 -3.20
N ASN A 129 -9.70 -0.60 -4.46
CA ASN A 129 -10.46 -1.18 -5.57
C ASN A 129 -10.17 -2.66 -5.75
N TRP A 130 -8.90 -3.05 -5.66
CA TRP A 130 -8.50 -4.45 -5.72
C TRP A 130 -9.09 -5.26 -4.56
N ILE A 131 -9.06 -4.74 -3.33
CA ILE A 131 -9.67 -5.38 -2.16
C ILE A 131 -11.16 -5.60 -2.38
N TYR A 132 -11.87 -4.59 -2.88
CA TYR A 132 -13.30 -4.74 -3.14
C TYR A 132 -13.58 -5.71 -4.29
N ASN A 133 -12.80 -5.71 -5.38
CA ASN A 133 -12.92 -6.73 -6.41
C ASN A 133 -12.72 -8.13 -5.82
N PHE A 134 -11.69 -8.32 -5.00
CA PHE A 134 -11.42 -9.58 -4.32
C PHE A 134 -12.61 -10.03 -3.46
N ILE A 135 -13.09 -9.15 -2.58
CA ILE A 135 -14.23 -9.45 -1.70
C ILE A 135 -15.48 -9.81 -2.53
N PHE A 136 -15.75 -9.08 -3.61
CA PHE A 136 -16.89 -9.36 -4.49
C PHE A 136 -16.81 -10.75 -5.10
N HIS A 137 -15.63 -11.13 -5.61
CA HIS A 137 -15.43 -12.44 -6.23
C HIS A 137 -15.45 -13.58 -5.23
N GLN A 138 -14.94 -13.39 -4.00
CA GLN A 138 -15.08 -14.37 -2.92
C GLN A 138 -16.55 -14.61 -2.52
N GLN A 139 -17.40 -13.59 -2.61
CA GLN A 139 -18.84 -13.71 -2.32
C GLN A 139 -19.66 -14.39 -3.42
N LYS A 140 -19.15 -14.50 -4.66
CA LYS A 140 -19.89 -15.17 -5.76
C LYS A 140 -20.20 -16.63 -5.46
N GLY A 141 -19.47 -17.27 -4.54
CA GLY A 141 -19.77 -18.62 -4.03
C GLY A 141 -21.02 -18.72 -3.13
N GLY A 142 -21.87 -17.68 -3.07
CA GLY A 142 -23.08 -17.64 -2.23
C GLY A 142 -22.82 -17.36 -0.75
N GLY A 143 -21.55 -17.32 -0.35
CA GLY A 143 -21.11 -17.01 1.01
C GLY A 143 -21.05 -15.51 1.31
N ARG A 144 -20.76 -15.20 2.57
CA ARG A 144 -20.42 -13.84 3.01
C ARG A 144 -18.91 -13.77 3.17
N TYR A 145 -18.30 -12.78 2.54
CA TYR A 145 -16.89 -12.45 2.73
C TYR A 145 -16.78 -10.98 3.12
N THR A 146 -16.06 -10.69 4.19
CA THR A 146 -16.00 -9.40 4.87
C THR A 146 -14.59 -8.84 4.88
N LYS A 147 -14.45 -7.55 5.23
CA LYS A 147 -13.12 -6.93 5.42
C LYS A 147 -12.31 -7.60 6.53
N GLU A 148 -12.97 -8.20 7.51
CA GLU A 148 -12.32 -8.94 8.59
C GLU A 148 -11.70 -10.23 8.08
N GLU A 149 -12.47 -11.02 7.31
CA GLU A 149 -11.96 -12.24 6.67
C GLU A 149 -10.84 -11.94 5.68
N PHE A 150 -10.95 -10.82 4.94
CA PHE A 150 -9.87 -10.31 4.11
C PHE A 150 -8.58 -10.06 4.92
N LEU A 151 -8.68 -9.33 6.03
CA LEU A 151 -7.51 -9.01 6.85
C LEU A 151 -6.93 -10.27 7.52
N ALA A 152 -7.78 -11.22 7.92
CA ALA A 152 -7.35 -12.50 8.47
C ALA A 152 -6.53 -13.30 7.44
N LEU A 153 -7.01 -13.38 6.19
CA LEU A 153 -6.30 -14.04 5.09
C LEU A 153 -4.98 -13.34 4.75
N LEU A 154 -4.97 -12.01 4.77
CA LEU A 154 -3.77 -11.20 4.57
C LEU A 154 -2.71 -11.52 5.63
N VAL A 155 -3.11 -11.55 6.90
CA VAL A 155 -2.23 -11.89 8.01
C VAL A 155 -1.70 -13.32 7.87
N GLU A 156 -2.55 -14.28 7.50
CA GLU A 156 -2.14 -15.67 7.25
C GLU A 156 -1.03 -15.76 6.18
N HIS A 157 -1.14 -14.98 5.09
CA HIS A 157 -0.10 -14.97 4.05
C HIS A 157 1.20 -14.32 4.52
N LEU A 158 1.12 -13.28 5.34
CA LEU A 158 2.30 -12.72 5.99
C LEU A 158 2.95 -13.75 6.93
N GLU A 159 2.15 -14.50 7.69
CA GLU A 159 2.63 -15.55 8.60
C GLU A 159 3.33 -16.67 7.85
N MET A 160 2.73 -17.16 6.77
CA MET A 160 3.32 -18.20 5.94
C MET A 160 4.65 -17.77 5.33
N LYS A 161 4.74 -16.52 4.86
CA LYS A 161 5.96 -16.00 4.23
C LYS A 161 7.08 -15.71 5.23
N PHE A 162 6.76 -15.10 6.37
CA PHE A 162 7.76 -14.56 7.31
C PHE A 162 7.93 -15.39 8.59
N LYS A 163 7.06 -16.38 8.83
CA LYS A 163 7.12 -17.32 9.96
C LYS A 163 7.12 -16.63 11.33
N ILE A 164 6.32 -15.57 11.48
CA ILE A 164 6.13 -14.86 12.75
C ILE A 164 4.90 -15.46 13.45
N ASN A 165 5.04 -15.90 14.70
CA ASN A 165 3.95 -16.60 15.41
C ASN A 165 2.98 -15.62 16.09
N ARG A 166 1.66 -15.94 16.04
CA ARG A 166 0.64 -15.38 16.94
C ARG A 166 0.82 -15.99 18.34
N LYS A 167 1.74 -15.43 19.13
CA LYS A 167 1.63 -15.58 20.59
C LYS A 167 0.56 -14.66 21.14
#